data_AF-A0A3G3K279-F1
#
_entry.id   AF-A0A3G3K279-F1
#
_cell.length_a   1.000
_cell.length_b   1.000
_cell.length_c   1.000
_cell.angle_alpha   90.00
_cell.angle_beta   90.00
_cell.angle_gamma   90.00
#
_symmetry.space_group_name_H-M   'P 1'
#
loop_
_entity.id
_entity.type
_entity.pdbx_description
1 polymer ?
#
loop_
_entity_poly.entity_id
_entity_poly.type
_entity_poly.pdbx_seq_one_letter_code
_entity_poly.pdbx_strand_id
1 'polypeptide(L)'
;MNGWNDQIAMAVAAGEGLLLLVLLIWVAAMAAKLGRLKKAHSKLIGDTGVNGLEDVLHAIHQHMGALERKQSEQEAALGQQERRLVSMKGKVGVHRFNAFSDSGSDLSFSVAFINEEQDGVVITGIHGREQTFLYAKPIDKGQSAYMLSPEEKTAISLALQKG
;
A
#
# COMPACT_ATOMS: atom_id res chain seq x y z
N MET A 1 88.53 -45.65 -2.59
CA MET A 1 88.10 -44.36 -3.18
C MET A 1 86.68 -44.02 -2.73
N ASN A 2 86.37 -44.07 -1.43
CA ASN A 2 84.99 -43.99 -0.92
C ASN A 2 84.74 -42.76 -0.02
N GLY A 3 85.79 -42.11 0.50
CA GLY A 3 85.63 -40.96 1.41
C GLY A 3 85.14 -39.66 0.75
N TRP A 4 85.36 -39.47 -0.56
CA TRP A 4 84.90 -38.28 -1.28
C TRP A 4 83.39 -38.31 -1.55
N ASN A 5 82.81 -39.49 -1.81
CA ASN A 5 81.37 -39.65 -2.02
C ASN A 5 80.57 -39.46 -0.73
N ASP A 6 81.08 -39.94 0.41
CA ASP A 6 80.42 -39.76 1.71
C ASP A 6 80.44 -38.28 2.15
N GLN A 7 81.51 -37.55 1.86
CA GLN A 7 81.59 -36.11 2.12
C GLN A 7 80.60 -35.30 1.25
N ILE A 8 80.45 -35.66 -0.03
CA ILE A 8 79.48 -35.03 -0.94
C ILE A 8 78.04 -35.37 -0.53
N ALA A 9 77.76 -36.64 -0.17
CA ALA A 9 76.44 -37.06 0.30
C ALA A 9 76.02 -36.35 1.59
N MET A 10 76.95 -36.19 2.55
CA MET A 10 76.71 -35.43 3.78
C MET A 10 76.47 -33.93 3.49
N ALA A 11 77.18 -33.34 2.54
CA ALA A 11 76.97 -31.94 2.13
C ALA A 11 75.61 -31.72 1.45
N VAL A 12 75.18 -32.66 0.60
CA VAL A 12 73.85 -32.61 -0.06
C VAL A 12 72.73 -32.78 0.97
N ALA A 13 72.85 -33.76 1.88
CA ALA A 13 71.87 -33.96 2.95
C ALA A 13 71.77 -32.75 3.89
N ALA A 14 72.90 -32.10 4.20
CA ALA A 14 72.91 -30.85 4.97
C ALA A 14 72.24 -29.69 4.20
N GLY A 15 72.46 -29.61 2.88
CA GLY A 15 71.82 -28.62 2.01
C GLY A 15 70.30 -28.79 1.92
N GLU A 16 69.82 -30.03 1.77
CA GLU A 16 68.39 -30.34 1.77
C GLU A 16 67.73 -30.02 3.12
N GLY A 17 68.41 -30.35 4.23
CA GLY A 17 67.94 -30.01 5.57
C GLY A 17 67.82 -28.49 5.78
N LEU A 18 68.79 -27.72 5.31
CA LEU A 18 68.75 -26.26 5.37
C LEU A 18 67.60 -25.68 4.52
N LEU A 19 67.39 -26.22 3.32
CA LEU A 19 66.33 -25.77 2.42
C LEU A 19 64.94 -26.05 3.01
N LEU A 20 64.75 -27.23 3.62
CA LEU A 20 63.52 -27.58 4.33
C LEU A 20 63.25 -26.65 5.52
N LEU A 21 64.28 -26.30 6.29
CA LEU A 21 64.15 -25.35 7.40
C LEU A 21 63.72 -23.95 6.92
N VAL A 22 64.32 -23.44 5.84
CA VAL A 22 63.96 -22.15 5.26
C VAL A 22 62.50 -22.17 4.75
N LEU A 23 62.10 -23.25 4.08
CA LEU A 23 60.72 -23.41 3.61
C LEU A 23 59.72 -23.44 4.78
N LEU A 24 60.07 -24.13 5.87
CA LEU A 24 59.21 -24.24 7.06
C LEU A 24 59.03 -22.88 7.73
N ILE A 25 60.10 -22.10 7.87
CA ILE A 25 60.06 -20.73 8.39
C ILE A 25 59.20 -19.83 7.47
N TRP A 26 59.33 -19.97 6.15
CA TRP A 26 58.54 -19.21 5.18
C TRP A 26 57.04 -19.51 5.30
N VAL A 27 56.67 -20.79 5.40
CA VAL A 27 55.28 -21.23 5.59
C VAL A 27 54.73 -20.70 6.93
N ALA A 28 55.53 -20.76 8.00
CA ALA A 28 55.14 -20.22 9.30
C ALA A 28 54.94 -18.70 9.26
N ALA A 29 55.83 -17.96 8.59
CA ALA A 29 55.69 -16.52 8.40
C ALA A 29 54.45 -16.16 7.56
N MET A 30 54.17 -16.92 6.50
CA MET A 30 52.98 -16.76 5.68
C MET A 30 51.70 -17.04 6.48
N ALA A 31 51.68 -18.12 7.26
CA ALA A 31 50.56 -18.47 8.14
C ALA A 31 50.32 -17.38 9.20
N ALA A 32 51.39 -16.83 9.78
CA ALA A 32 51.30 -15.71 10.73
C ALA A 32 50.75 -14.44 10.06
N LYS A 33 51.19 -14.13 8.83
CA LYS A 33 50.70 -12.97 8.05
C LYS A 33 49.23 -13.14 7.69
N LEU A 34 48.80 -14.33 7.24
CA LEU A 34 47.40 -14.65 7.00
C LEU A 34 46.57 -14.57 8.29
N GLY A 35 47.10 -15.07 9.41
CA GLY A 35 46.43 -15.00 10.71
C GLY A 35 46.24 -13.56 11.18
N ARG A 36 47.23 -12.70 10.98
CA ARG A 36 47.14 -11.25 11.26
C ARG A 36 46.16 -10.55 10.32
N LEU A 37 46.17 -10.86 9.03
CA LEU A 37 45.22 -10.29 8.06
C LEU A 37 43.80 -10.71 8.40
N LYS A 38 43.57 -11.99 8.70
CA LYS A 38 42.26 -12.53 9.12
C LYS A 38 41.78 -11.88 10.42
N LYS A 39 42.67 -11.67 11.41
CA LYS A 39 42.36 -10.96 12.65
C LYS A 39 42.08 -9.46 12.44
N ALA A 40 42.83 -8.78 11.57
CA ALA A 40 42.62 -7.36 11.25
C ALA A 40 41.31 -7.16 10.47
N HIS A 41 41.02 -8.05 9.51
CA HIS A 41 39.76 -8.08 8.77
C HIS A 41 38.58 -8.38 9.70
N SER A 42 38.74 -9.32 10.64
CA SER A 42 37.76 -9.62 11.69
C SER A 42 37.59 -8.51 12.73
N LYS A 43 38.56 -7.60 12.89
CA LYS A 43 38.48 -6.48 13.85
C LYS A 43 37.88 -5.22 13.23
N LEU A 44 38.03 -5.05 11.91
CA LEU A 44 37.24 -4.10 11.11
C LEU A 44 35.80 -4.58 10.94
N ILE A 45 35.60 -5.90 10.82
CA ILE A 45 34.30 -6.60 10.89
C ILE A 45 34.04 -7.01 12.35
N GLY A 46 34.25 -6.08 13.29
CA GLY A 46 33.97 -6.29 14.70
C GLY A 46 32.48 -6.62 14.89
N ASP A 47 32.21 -7.66 15.69
CA ASP A 47 30.91 -8.03 16.27
C ASP A 47 29.71 -8.29 15.32
N THR A 48 29.86 -8.11 14.01
CA THR A 48 28.86 -8.48 13.01
C THR A 48 29.41 -9.62 12.15
N GLY A 49 29.20 -10.85 12.62
CA GLY A 49 29.61 -12.06 11.93
C GLY A 49 29.22 -12.08 10.45
N VAL A 50 30.11 -12.64 9.63
CA VAL A 50 30.01 -12.79 8.16
C VAL A 50 28.92 -13.82 7.74
N ASN A 51 27.84 -13.93 8.51
CA ASN A 51 26.56 -14.49 8.08
C ASN A 51 25.49 -13.40 7.88
N GLY A 52 25.72 -12.19 8.41
CA GLY A 52 24.68 -11.16 8.46
C GLY A 52 24.47 -10.35 7.17
N LEU A 53 25.44 -10.25 6.26
CA LEU A 53 25.24 -9.41 5.05
C LEU A 53 24.30 -10.06 4.04
N GLU A 54 24.41 -11.38 3.86
CA GLU A 54 23.47 -12.14 3.05
C GLU A 54 22.08 -12.12 3.69
N ASP A 55 22.00 -12.31 5.01
CA ASP A 55 20.75 -12.20 5.77
C ASP A 55 20.13 -10.79 5.69
N VAL A 56 20.94 -9.74 5.77
CA VAL A 56 20.49 -8.33 5.61
C VAL A 56 20.02 -8.06 4.20
N LEU A 57 20.75 -8.55 3.19
CA LEU A 57 20.34 -8.41 1.79
C LEU A 57 19.04 -9.19 1.52
N HIS A 58 18.91 -10.39 2.09
CA HIS A 58 17.68 -11.16 2.03
C HIS A 58 16.53 -10.45 2.74
N ALA A 59 16.76 -9.88 3.92
CA ALA A 59 15.77 -9.11 4.66
C ALA A 59 15.34 -7.86 3.87
N ILE A 60 16.28 -7.14 3.25
CA ILE A 60 15.98 -5.98 2.39
C ILE A 60 15.14 -6.43 1.19
N HIS A 61 15.51 -7.52 0.52
CA HIS A 61 14.73 -8.04 -0.60
C HIS A 61 13.32 -8.49 -0.19
N GLN A 62 13.18 -9.15 0.96
CA GLN A 62 11.88 -9.52 1.49
C GLN A 62 11.04 -8.29 1.86
N HIS A 63 11.66 -7.27 2.46
CA HIS A 63 11.00 -6.01 2.76
C HIS A 63 10.57 -5.25 1.51
N MET A 64 11.40 -5.22 0.46
CA MET A 64 11.03 -4.64 -0.84
C MET A 64 9.86 -5.38 -1.46
N GLY A 65 9.90 -6.72 -1.52
CA GLY A 65 8.79 -7.50 -2.05
C GLY A 65 7.50 -7.34 -1.23
N ALA A 66 7.61 -7.19 0.09
CA ALA A 66 6.46 -6.88 0.95
C ALA A 66 5.91 -5.47 0.72
N LEU A 67 6.79 -4.48 0.48
CA LEU A 67 6.41 -3.12 0.13
C LEU A 67 5.71 -3.06 -1.23
N GLU A 68 6.23 -3.74 -2.25
CA GLU A 68 5.61 -3.82 -3.58
C GLU A 68 4.20 -4.44 -3.50
N ARG A 69 4.02 -5.52 -2.72
CA ARG A 69 2.69 -6.10 -2.50
C ARG A 69 1.75 -5.13 -1.80
N LYS A 70 2.20 -4.48 -0.72
CA LYS A 70 1.40 -3.47 -0.02
C LYS A 70 1.04 -2.30 -0.91
N GLN A 71 1.95 -1.86 -1.77
CA GLN A 71 1.70 -0.81 -2.74
C GLN A 71 0.63 -1.24 -3.75
N SER A 72 0.74 -2.45 -4.31
CA SER A 72 -0.26 -2.99 -5.23
C SER A 72 -1.64 -3.13 -4.57
N GLU A 73 -1.70 -3.58 -3.32
CA GLU A 73 -2.93 -3.66 -2.54
C GLU A 73 -3.54 -2.27 -2.29
N GLN A 74 -2.71 -1.27 -1.96
CA GLN A 74 -3.14 0.11 -1.77
C GLN A 74 -3.65 0.74 -3.06
N GLU A 75 -2.96 0.55 -4.19
CA GLU A 75 -3.40 1.02 -5.50
C GLU A 75 -4.75 0.39 -5.89
N ALA A 76 -4.94 -0.90 -5.64
CA ALA A 76 -6.21 -1.57 -5.87
C ALA A 76 -7.33 -1.01 -4.97
N ALA A 77 -7.05 -0.78 -3.70
CA ALA A 77 -8.00 -0.19 -2.74
C ALA A 77 -8.38 1.25 -3.12
N LEU A 78 -7.40 2.07 -3.50
CA LEU A 78 -7.62 3.44 -3.99
C LEU A 78 -8.48 3.44 -5.26
N GLY A 79 -8.17 2.58 -6.23
CA GLY A 79 -8.98 2.44 -7.44
C GLY A 79 -10.42 1.98 -7.15
N GLN A 80 -10.63 1.15 -6.12
CA GLN A 80 -11.98 0.79 -5.66
C GLN A 80 -12.70 1.97 -5.00
N GLN A 81 -12.01 2.75 -4.16
CA GLN A 81 -12.55 3.94 -3.52
C GLN A 81 -12.92 5.02 -4.54
N GLU A 82 -12.06 5.28 -5.53
CA GLU A 82 -12.34 6.23 -6.61
C GLU A 82 -13.58 5.81 -7.42
N ARG A 83 -13.67 4.53 -7.79
CA ARG A 83 -14.89 3.99 -8.43
C ARG A 83 -16.14 4.19 -7.56
N ARG A 84 -16.01 4.02 -6.25
CA ARG A 84 -17.10 4.23 -5.28
C ARG A 84 -17.50 5.71 -5.19
N LEU A 85 -16.54 6.63 -5.19
CA LEU A 85 -16.80 8.07 -5.18
C LEU A 85 -17.51 8.52 -6.47
N VAL A 86 -17.09 8.01 -7.63
CA VAL A 86 -17.76 8.28 -8.91
C VAL A 86 -19.17 7.65 -8.95
N SER A 87 -19.38 6.52 -8.26
CA SER A 87 -20.70 5.89 -8.15
C SER A 87 -21.60 6.51 -7.08
N MET A 88 -21.08 7.32 -6.15
CA MET A 88 -21.86 8.14 -5.21
C MET A 88 -22.55 9.30 -5.94
N LYS A 89 -23.34 8.97 -6.96
CA LYS A 89 -24.30 9.89 -7.55
C LYS A 89 -25.37 10.10 -6.49
N GLY A 90 -25.65 11.36 -6.15
CA GLY A 90 -26.77 11.68 -5.26
C GLY A 90 -28.02 10.93 -5.71
N LYS A 91 -28.70 10.29 -4.76
CA LYS A 91 -29.93 9.54 -4.99
C LYS A 91 -31.02 10.52 -5.38
N VAL A 92 -31.65 10.31 -6.53
CA VAL A 92 -32.71 11.19 -7.05
C VAL A 92 -34.04 10.45 -7.11
N GLY A 93 -35.01 10.95 -6.35
CA GLY A 93 -36.40 10.50 -6.36
C GLY A 93 -37.30 11.56 -6.95
N VAL A 94 -38.16 11.18 -7.89
CA VAL A 94 -39.13 12.09 -8.54
C VAL A 94 -40.53 11.51 -8.33
N HIS A 95 -41.42 12.33 -7.78
CA HIS A 95 -42.84 12.00 -7.62
C HIS A 95 -43.67 13.08 -8.30
N ARG A 96 -44.47 12.69 -9.30
CA ARG A 96 -45.46 13.58 -9.94
C ARG A 96 -46.82 13.35 -9.30
N PHE A 97 -47.56 14.43 -9.13
CA PHE A 97 -48.87 14.40 -8.50
C PHE A 97 -49.74 15.54 -9.03
N ASN A 98 -51.03 15.46 -8.70
CA ASN A 98 -51.98 16.52 -8.97
C ASN A 98 -52.32 17.27 -7.67
N ALA A 99 -51.89 18.53 -7.56
CA ALA A 99 -52.21 19.38 -6.42
C ALA A 99 -53.63 19.96 -6.47
N PHE A 100 -54.27 19.95 -7.65
CA PHE A 100 -55.60 20.54 -7.88
C PHE A 100 -56.48 19.60 -8.69
N SER A 101 -57.54 19.08 -8.07
CA SER A 101 -58.49 18.12 -8.66
C SER A 101 -59.12 18.54 -10.00
N ASP A 102 -59.07 19.83 -10.34
CA ASP A 102 -59.66 20.42 -11.55
C ASP A 102 -58.83 20.25 -12.82
N SER A 103 -57.51 20.04 -12.71
CA SER A 103 -56.65 19.80 -13.88
C SER A 103 -56.30 18.32 -13.93
N GLY A 104 -56.86 17.56 -14.88
CA GLY A 104 -56.62 16.12 -15.02
C GLY A 104 -55.19 15.71 -15.43
N SER A 105 -54.16 16.52 -15.12
CA SER A 105 -52.76 16.28 -15.45
C SER A 105 -51.87 16.46 -14.21
N ASP A 106 -50.97 15.50 -13.97
CA ASP A 106 -50.01 15.51 -12.86
C ASP A 106 -48.85 16.49 -13.12
N LEU A 107 -49.18 17.78 -13.23
CA LEU A 107 -48.21 18.85 -13.54
C LEU A 107 -47.40 19.29 -12.32
N SER A 108 -47.85 18.94 -11.11
CA SER A 108 -47.09 19.19 -9.89
C SER A 108 -46.09 18.06 -9.62
N PHE A 109 -45.01 18.37 -8.92
CA PHE A 109 -43.95 17.41 -8.67
C PHE A 109 -43.19 17.69 -7.37
N SER A 110 -42.58 16.64 -6.82
CA SER A 110 -41.57 16.69 -5.78
C SER A 110 -40.34 15.93 -6.24
N VAL A 111 -39.16 16.56 -6.17
CA VAL A 111 -37.87 15.95 -6.47
C VAL A 111 -36.99 16.00 -5.23
N ALA A 112 -36.52 14.84 -4.77
CA ALA A 112 -35.57 14.73 -3.69
C ALA A 112 -34.18 14.39 -4.24
N PHE A 113 -33.18 15.17 -3.84
CA PHE A 113 -31.76 14.92 -4.08
C PHE A 113 -31.12 14.61 -2.73
N ILE A 114 -30.73 13.36 -2.51
CA ILE A 114 -30.29 12.86 -1.21
C ILE A 114 -28.95 12.12 -1.37
N ASN A 115 -27.97 12.40 -0.53
CA ASN A 115 -26.68 11.70 -0.55
C ASN A 115 -26.76 10.37 0.25
N GLU A 116 -25.64 9.64 0.35
CA GLU A 116 -25.57 8.40 1.14
C GLU A 116 -25.78 8.61 2.64
N GLU A 117 -25.44 9.80 3.15
CA GLU A 117 -25.63 10.20 4.56
C GLU A 117 -27.07 10.64 4.86
N GLN A 118 -27.96 10.57 3.85
CA GLN A 118 -29.36 11.00 3.89
C GLN A 118 -29.56 12.51 4.03
N ASP A 119 -28.55 13.30 3.66
CA ASP A 119 -28.62 14.75 3.59
C ASP A 119 -28.93 15.20 2.18
N GLY A 120 -29.58 16.36 2.05
CA GLY A 120 -29.80 16.99 0.77
C GLY A 120 -30.97 17.96 0.76
N VAL A 121 -31.78 17.90 -0.28
CA VAL A 121 -32.88 18.84 -0.49
C VAL A 121 -34.04 18.18 -1.22
N VAL A 122 -35.26 18.55 -0.84
CA VAL A 122 -36.46 18.28 -1.63
C VAL A 122 -36.99 19.58 -2.23
N ILE A 123 -37.24 19.55 -3.54
CA ILE A 123 -37.81 20.67 -4.30
C ILE A 123 -39.21 20.25 -4.77
N THR A 124 -40.21 21.05 -4.45
CA THR A 124 -41.60 20.80 -4.82
C THR A 124 -42.13 21.93 -5.67
N GLY A 125 -42.59 21.60 -6.88
CA GLY A 125 -43.28 22.50 -7.78
C GLY A 125 -44.78 22.24 -7.73
N ILE A 126 -45.56 23.20 -7.23
CA ILE A 126 -47.02 23.16 -7.27
C ILE A 126 -47.48 23.98 -8.47
N HIS A 127 -48.03 23.30 -9.48
CA HIS A 127 -48.49 23.93 -10.71
C HIS A 127 -49.94 24.40 -10.57
N GLY A 128 -50.16 25.70 -10.58
CA GLY A 128 -51.48 26.33 -10.71
C GLY A 128 -51.76 26.79 -12.13
N ARG A 129 -52.99 27.26 -12.39
CA ARG A 129 -53.44 27.67 -13.74
C ARG A 129 -52.62 28.82 -14.35
N GLU A 130 -52.24 29.80 -13.54
CA GLU A 130 -51.50 30.99 -14.02
C GLU A 130 -50.04 31.03 -13.56
N GLN A 131 -49.69 30.30 -12.51
CA GLN A 131 -48.37 30.35 -11.89
C GLN A 131 -47.97 29.01 -11.27
N THR A 132 -46.67 28.78 -11.16
CA THR A 132 -46.09 27.63 -10.46
C THR A 132 -45.32 28.12 -9.25
N PHE A 133 -45.62 27.58 -8.08
CA PHE A 133 -44.87 27.85 -6.86
C PHE A 133 -43.80 26.78 -6.67
N LEU A 134 -42.57 27.19 -6.40
CA LEU A 134 -41.49 26.29 -6.02
C LEU A 134 -41.13 26.47 -4.56
N TYR A 135 -41.03 25.34 -3.86
CA TYR A 135 -40.57 25.25 -2.48
C TYR A 135 -39.34 24.37 -2.43
N ALA A 136 -38.40 24.72 -1.55
CA ALA A 136 -37.23 23.89 -1.28
C ALA A 136 -37.09 23.72 0.23
N LYS A 137 -36.97 22.47 0.68
CA LYS A 137 -36.75 22.14 2.09
C LYS A 137 -35.46 21.34 2.24
N PRO A 138 -34.54 21.76 3.11
CA PRO A 138 -33.32 21.01 3.38
C PRO A 138 -33.65 19.72 4.13
N ILE A 139 -32.89 18.66 3.85
CA ILE A 139 -32.94 17.37 4.53
C ILE A 139 -31.60 17.17 5.23
N ASP A 140 -31.65 16.84 6.52
CA ASP A 140 -30.52 16.46 7.37
C ASP A 140 -30.86 15.11 8.00
N LYS A 141 -30.04 14.09 7.71
CA LYS A 141 -30.21 12.71 8.18
C LYS A 141 -31.62 12.14 7.96
N GLY A 142 -32.17 12.40 6.78
CA GLY A 142 -33.51 11.93 6.38
C GLY A 142 -34.69 12.69 7.00
N GLN A 143 -34.44 13.76 7.76
CA GLN A 143 -35.49 14.62 8.35
C GLN A 143 -35.33 16.07 7.89
N SER A 144 -36.37 16.87 8.04
CA SER A 144 -36.31 18.31 7.76
C SER A 144 -36.74 19.09 8.99
N ALA A 145 -36.11 20.25 9.21
CA ALA A 145 -36.58 21.23 10.18
C ALA A 145 -37.98 21.79 9.82
N TYR A 146 -38.38 21.65 8.56
CA TYR A 146 -39.69 22.07 8.06
C TYR A 146 -40.63 20.87 7.94
N MET A 147 -41.92 21.10 8.15
CA MET A 147 -42.92 20.04 7.96
C MET A 147 -42.95 19.57 6.51
N LEU A 148 -42.77 18.27 6.30
CA LEU A 148 -42.79 17.65 4.98
C LEU A 148 -44.21 17.20 4.58
N SER A 149 -44.60 17.49 3.34
CA SER A 149 -45.86 16.99 2.76
C SER A 149 -45.78 15.48 2.46
N PRO A 150 -46.93 14.80 2.28
CA PRO A 150 -46.95 13.40 1.85
C PRO A 150 -46.20 13.15 0.53
N GLU A 151 -46.29 14.09 -0.42
CA GLU A 151 -45.66 14.03 -1.74
C GLU A 151 -44.14 14.18 -1.63
N GLU A 152 -43.67 15.10 -0.77
CA GLU A 152 -42.24 15.27 -0.46
C GLU A 152 -41.65 14.02 0.19
N LYS A 153 -42.35 13.44 1.18
CA LYS A 153 -41.93 12.18 1.82
C LYS A 153 -41.85 11.03 0.81
N THR A 154 -42.79 10.98 -0.13
CA THR A 154 -42.80 9.97 -1.20
C THR A 154 -41.57 10.13 -2.10
N ALA A 155 -41.24 11.36 -2.52
CA ALA A 155 -40.05 11.62 -3.32
C ALA A 155 -38.75 11.23 -2.59
N ILE A 156 -38.64 11.53 -1.29
CA ILE A 156 -37.50 11.13 -0.45
C ILE A 156 -37.39 9.61 -0.37
N SER A 157 -38.50 8.92 -0.12
CA SER A 157 -38.53 7.44 -0.10
C SER A 157 -38.08 6.85 -1.44
N LEU A 158 -38.53 7.41 -2.57
CA LEU A 158 -38.12 6.96 -3.90
C LEU A 158 -36.63 7.21 -4.16
N ALA A 159 -36.05 8.29 -3.63
CA ALA A 159 -34.61 8.53 -3.69
C ALA A 159 -33.86 7.44 -2.91
N LEU A 160 -34.26 7.19 -1.67
CA LEU A 160 -33.60 6.23 -0.79
C LEU A 160 -33.69 4.77 -1.29
N GLN A 161 -34.73 4.42 -2.06
CA GLN A 161 -34.88 3.10 -2.68
C GLN A 161 -33.99 2.85 -3.90
N LYS A 162 -33.44 3.90 -4.55
CA LYS A 162 -32.67 3.77 -5.79
C LYS A 162 -31.16 3.55 -5.60
N GLY A 163 -30.78 2.83 -4.54
CA GLY A 163 -29.39 2.47 -4.21
C GLY A 163 -29.01 1.09 -4.70
#